data_AF-A0A358SIN5-F1
#
_entry.id   AF-A0A358SIN5-F1
#
_cell.length_a   1.000
_cell.length_b   1.000
_cell.length_c   1.000
_cell.angle_alpha   90.00
_cell.angle_beta   90.00
_cell.angle_gamma   90.00
#
_symmetry.space_group_name_H-M   'P 1'
#
loop_
_entity.id
_entity.type
_entity.pdbx_description
1 polymer ?
#
loop_
_entity_poly.entity_id
_entity_poly.type
_entity_poly.pdbx_seq_one_letter_code
_entity_poly.pdbx_strand_id
1 'polypeptide(L)'
;MRPGQLADPARTADALADATGLDDQEIYGTIVAAPDSSFLPLLNLPPATYRRLSTALRRIPGLIVTQRRERLFGTIAPLVTGSVGTEMAPLLRADGMPYRPGTTIGLAGLQMTFQRLLAGTPTTEVVVQSAAGRVVSVLRSWPGSAGSPVQTTISEQVQGAADRALAGLPDPAAVVARECGTGQVLAVAAHSVTGMPAVSPLTGAYAPGQAFTIVSTAALLAAGFNIRSPIPCESVNPVGGFRFANVPPVTDLGTQPPFTDDFADACSTAFAGLSMQLDAADLTSAANGFGIGLRWQLPVGGFVGTLGDLASTGAIAEASVGDGSVRVSPLDMALAAGVVDSGTWHPPVLVTSPADPGLAPRTAFGAQVVSSLQALMRQAVTRGAGKPANVGSEPVYGQVGSASVGSAASGVRSFWFVGYQGNIAFVAIEFAKSPYASAAPLAGTFLRDLAS
;
A
#
# COMPACT_ATOMS: atom_id res chain seq x y z
N MET A 1 40.49 -1.71 -7.51
CA MET A 1 41.77 -1.47 -8.20
C MET A 1 42.75 -0.79 -7.25
N ARG A 2 44.00 -0.56 -7.65
CA ARG A 2 44.97 0.25 -6.90
C ARG A 2 45.40 1.43 -7.77
N PRO A 3 44.97 2.67 -7.48
CA PRO A 3 45.19 3.82 -8.38
C PRO A 3 46.66 4.00 -8.78
N GLY A 4 47.59 3.91 -7.82
CA GLY A 4 49.03 4.06 -8.08
C GLY A 4 49.69 2.94 -8.89
N GLN A 5 48.93 1.89 -9.26
CA GLN A 5 49.41 0.80 -10.10
C GLN A 5 48.80 0.86 -11.52
N LEU A 6 47.96 1.84 -11.81
CA LEU A 6 47.37 2.01 -13.14
C LEU A 6 48.39 2.66 -14.08
N ALA A 7 48.59 2.05 -15.24
CA ALA A 7 49.43 2.63 -16.28
C ALA A 7 48.78 3.85 -16.95
N ASP A 8 47.45 3.84 -17.07
CA ASP A 8 46.65 4.90 -17.69
C ASP A 8 45.27 4.99 -17.01
N PRO A 9 45.12 5.87 -16.00
CA PRO A 9 43.86 6.07 -15.29
C PRO A 9 42.70 6.52 -16.19
N ALA A 10 42.97 7.34 -17.21
CA ALA A 10 41.93 7.85 -18.12
C ALA A 10 41.38 6.73 -19.00
N ARG A 11 42.25 5.95 -19.64
CA ARG A 11 41.83 4.78 -20.44
C ARG A 11 41.08 3.75 -19.59
N THR A 12 41.46 3.59 -18.32
CA THR A 12 40.76 2.68 -17.39
C THR A 12 39.34 3.19 -17.10
N ALA A 13 39.17 4.50 -16.93
CA ALA A 13 37.86 5.11 -16.72
C ALA A 13 36.97 4.96 -17.96
N ASP A 14 37.46 5.28 -19.15
CA ASP A 14 36.74 5.16 -20.43
C ASP A 14 36.27 3.72 -20.65
N ALA A 15 37.18 2.74 -20.48
CA ALA A 15 36.84 1.34 -20.69
C ALA A 15 35.80 0.83 -19.67
N LEU A 16 35.79 1.38 -18.46
CA LEU A 16 34.78 1.06 -17.45
C LEU A 16 33.43 1.71 -17.78
N ALA A 17 33.44 2.97 -18.23
CA ALA A 17 32.27 3.69 -18.71
C ALA A 17 31.61 2.94 -19.87
N ASP A 18 32.39 2.53 -20.89
CA ASP A 18 31.90 1.73 -22.03
C ASP A 18 31.26 0.41 -21.59
N ALA A 19 31.85 -0.26 -20.59
CA ALA A 19 31.35 -1.55 -20.12
C ALA A 19 30.08 -1.44 -19.26
N THR A 20 29.82 -0.29 -18.65
CA THR A 20 28.80 -0.15 -17.58
C THR A 20 27.72 0.90 -17.89
N GLY A 21 27.98 1.80 -18.84
CA GLY A 21 27.15 2.96 -19.15
C GLY A 21 27.16 4.03 -18.07
N LEU A 22 28.23 4.10 -17.27
CA LEU A 22 28.49 5.15 -16.29
C LEU A 22 29.26 6.31 -16.92
N ASP A 23 29.27 7.45 -16.24
CA ASP A 23 29.99 8.64 -16.70
C ASP A 23 31.51 8.48 -16.54
N ASP A 24 32.25 8.68 -17.63
CA ASP A 24 33.70 8.52 -17.69
C ASP A 24 34.42 9.56 -16.83
N GLN A 25 33.93 10.81 -16.80
CA GLN A 25 34.52 11.89 -16.03
C GLN A 25 34.37 11.67 -14.52
N GLU A 26 33.21 11.16 -14.08
CA GLU A 26 32.99 10.77 -12.68
C GLU A 26 33.91 9.62 -12.25
N ILE A 27 34.05 8.58 -13.08
CA ILE A 27 34.94 7.46 -12.81
C ILE A 27 36.40 7.95 -12.76
N TYR A 28 36.83 8.73 -13.75
CA TYR A 28 38.17 9.27 -13.82
C TYR A 28 38.49 10.16 -12.61
N GLY A 29 37.59 11.08 -12.28
CA GLY A 29 37.70 11.93 -11.09
C GLY A 29 37.82 11.10 -9.81
N THR A 30 37.06 10.02 -9.68
CA THR A 30 37.15 9.10 -8.54
C THR A 30 38.50 8.38 -8.46
N ILE A 31 39.05 7.96 -9.60
CA ILE A 31 40.36 7.29 -9.66
C ILE A 31 41.48 8.26 -9.25
N VAL A 32 41.48 9.48 -9.79
CA VAL A 32 42.54 10.47 -9.55
C VAL A 32 42.45 11.08 -8.16
N ALA A 33 41.25 11.17 -7.57
CA ALA A 33 41.06 11.66 -6.21
C ALA A 33 41.47 10.63 -5.13
N ALA A 34 41.56 9.34 -5.48
CA ALA A 34 41.85 8.29 -4.52
C ALA A 34 43.36 8.21 -4.20
N PRO A 35 43.76 7.99 -2.93
CA PRO A 35 45.18 7.82 -2.58
C PRO A 35 45.80 6.61 -3.29
N ASP A 36 47.00 6.76 -3.86
CA ASP A 36 47.66 5.71 -4.66
C ASP A 36 47.88 4.39 -3.91
N SER A 37 48.08 4.46 -2.61
CA SER A 37 48.33 3.31 -1.74
C SER A 37 47.06 2.54 -1.35
N SER A 38 45.88 3.10 -1.60
CA SER A 38 44.59 2.54 -1.20
C SER A 38 44.04 1.54 -2.22
N PHE A 39 43.24 0.57 -1.74
CA PHE A 39 42.37 -0.17 -2.64
C PHE A 39 41.12 0.67 -2.90
N LEU A 40 40.88 1.00 -4.16
CA LEU A 40 39.70 1.73 -4.60
C LEU A 40 38.64 0.75 -5.13
N PRO A 41 37.54 0.51 -4.39
CA PRO A 41 36.36 -0.11 -4.97
C PRO A 41 35.74 0.85 -5.99
N LEU A 42 35.40 0.34 -7.18
CA LEU A 42 34.77 1.14 -8.24
C LEU A 42 33.32 0.76 -8.51
N LEU A 43 32.93 -0.51 -8.32
CA LEU A 43 31.57 -0.96 -8.55
C LEU A 43 31.20 -2.15 -7.65
N ASN A 44 29.96 -2.13 -7.15
CA ASN A 44 29.29 -3.29 -6.59
C ASN A 44 28.25 -3.86 -7.57
N LEU A 45 28.49 -5.10 -8.01
CA LEU A 45 27.73 -5.75 -9.07
C LEU A 45 26.93 -6.95 -8.52
N PRO A 46 25.59 -6.96 -8.66
CA PRO A 46 24.82 -8.17 -8.42
C PRO A 46 25.30 -9.32 -9.32
N PRO A 47 25.25 -10.60 -8.88
CA PRO A 47 25.80 -11.72 -9.64
C PRO A 47 25.27 -11.82 -11.08
N ALA A 48 23.99 -11.54 -11.29
CA ALA A 48 23.38 -11.55 -12.62
C ALA A 48 23.97 -10.46 -13.53
N THR A 49 24.22 -9.26 -13.00
CA THR A 49 24.81 -8.15 -13.76
C THR A 49 26.29 -8.38 -14.01
N TYR A 50 27.04 -8.87 -13.03
CA TYR A 50 28.44 -9.25 -13.24
C TYR A 50 28.58 -10.30 -14.35
N ARG A 51 27.74 -11.34 -14.37
CA ARG A 51 27.80 -12.37 -15.44
C ARG A 51 27.68 -11.74 -16.84
N ARG A 52 26.74 -10.79 -17.01
CA ARG A 52 26.55 -10.07 -18.27
C ARG A 52 27.76 -9.24 -18.67
N LEU A 53 28.41 -8.56 -17.72
CA LEU A 53 29.52 -7.64 -17.99
C LEU A 53 30.91 -8.30 -17.90
N SER A 54 31.00 -9.52 -17.40
CA SER A 54 32.27 -10.15 -16.98
C SER A 54 33.34 -10.20 -18.08
N THR A 55 32.95 -10.44 -19.32
CA THR A 55 33.89 -10.49 -20.46
C THR A 55 34.52 -9.12 -20.73
N ALA A 56 33.72 -8.04 -20.68
CA ALA A 56 34.21 -6.68 -20.86
C ALA A 56 35.10 -6.27 -19.68
N LEU A 57 34.63 -6.49 -18.45
CA LEU A 57 35.36 -6.09 -17.23
C LEU A 57 36.72 -6.80 -17.09
N ARG A 58 36.84 -8.07 -17.50
CA ARG A 58 38.14 -8.81 -17.46
C ARG A 58 39.19 -8.26 -18.41
N ARG A 59 38.80 -7.53 -19.45
CA ARG A 59 39.72 -6.94 -20.44
C ARG A 59 40.30 -5.60 -19.99
N ILE A 60 39.71 -4.98 -18.96
CA ILE A 60 40.16 -3.68 -18.44
C ILE A 60 41.39 -3.89 -17.54
N PRO A 61 42.56 -3.36 -17.90
CA PRO A 61 43.78 -3.51 -17.10
C PRO A 61 43.63 -2.92 -15.69
N GLY A 62 44.21 -3.59 -14.68
CA GLY A 62 44.22 -3.09 -13.30
C GLY A 62 42.93 -3.29 -12.50
N LEU A 63 41.86 -3.83 -13.11
CA LEU A 63 40.67 -4.26 -12.38
C LEU A 63 40.93 -5.53 -11.58
N ILE A 64 40.52 -5.49 -10.32
CA ILE A 64 40.54 -6.62 -9.40
C ILE A 64 39.10 -6.92 -9.04
N VAL A 65 38.64 -8.14 -9.33
CA VAL A 65 37.29 -8.58 -8.98
C VAL A 65 37.36 -9.42 -7.72
N THR A 66 36.60 -9.03 -6.69
CA THR A 66 36.46 -9.78 -5.45
C THR A 66 35.00 -10.14 -5.23
N GLN A 67 34.74 -11.40 -4.90
CA GLN A 67 33.40 -11.85 -4.53
C GLN A 67 33.20 -11.69 -3.02
N ARG A 68 32.09 -11.06 -2.64
CA ARG A 68 31.67 -10.90 -1.24
C ARG A 68 30.18 -11.22 -1.12
N ARG A 69 29.75 -11.63 0.07
CA ARG A 69 28.34 -11.76 0.42
C ARG A 69 28.01 -10.66 1.41
N GLU A 70 27.05 -9.82 1.06
CA GLU A 70 26.60 -8.70 1.89
C GLU A 70 25.07 -8.73 1.94
N ARG A 71 24.51 -8.58 3.13
CA ARG A 71 23.07 -8.38 3.31
C ARG A 71 22.80 -6.89 3.13
N LEU A 72 22.32 -6.51 1.96
CA LEU A 72 22.06 -5.09 1.65
C LEU A 72 20.85 -4.55 2.41
N PHE A 73 19.81 -5.38 2.54
CA PHE A 73 18.55 -5.00 3.19
C PHE A 73 17.74 -6.24 3.58
N GLY A 74 16.88 -6.12 4.58
CA GLY A 74 15.90 -7.13 4.96
C GLY A 74 14.63 -6.45 5.42
N THR A 75 13.49 -7.02 5.07
CA THR A 75 12.19 -6.44 5.39
C THR A 75 11.14 -7.52 5.61
N ILE A 76 10.20 -7.22 6.50
CA ILE A 76 8.95 -7.95 6.69
C ILE A 76 7.79 -7.33 5.91
N ALA A 77 7.94 -6.09 5.40
CA ALA A 77 6.89 -5.35 4.71
C ALA A 77 7.44 -4.72 3.42
N PRO A 78 7.76 -5.53 2.41
CA PRO A 78 8.43 -5.07 1.18
C PRO A 78 7.61 -4.02 0.40
N LEU A 79 6.28 -4.03 0.50
CA LEU A 79 5.41 -3.04 -0.16
C LEU A 79 5.52 -1.64 0.46
N VAL A 80 5.96 -1.55 1.72
CA VAL A 80 6.18 -0.30 2.44
C VAL A 80 7.63 0.10 2.37
N THR A 81 8.53 -0.80 2.79
CA THR A 81 9.94 -0.47 2.87
C THR A 81 10.57 -0.29 1.49
N GLY A 82 10.03 -0.98 0.48
CA GLY A 82 10.60 -1.03 -0.86
C GLY A 82 11.87 -1.87 -0.90
N SER A 83 12.73 -1.55 -1.86
CA SER A 83 13.93 -2.30 -2.17
C SER A 83 15.15 -1.39 -2.24
N VAL A 84 16.33 -2.01 -2.18
CA VAL A 84 17.60 -1.33 -2.38
C VAL A 84 18.34 -1.92 -3.58
N GLY A 85 19.22 -1.13 -4.16
CA GLY A 85 20.15 -1.49 -5.21
C GLY A 85 21.53 -0.91 -4.95
N THR A 86 22.37 -1.00 -5.98
CA THR A 86 23.71 -0.42 -5.99
C THR A 86 23.73 0.82 -6.87
N GLU A 87 24.85 1.54 -6.84
CA GLU A 87 25.14 2.75 -7.62
C GLU A 87 24.93 2.61 -9.14
N MET A 88 24.80 1.39 -9.65
CA MET A 88 24.53 1.15 -11.07
C MET A 88 23.03 1.17 -11.45
N ALA A 89 22.12 1.35 -10.51
CA ALA A 89 20.70 1.39 -10.84
C ALA A 89 20.40 2.59 -11.77
N PRO A 90 19.71 2.39 -12.91
CA PRO A 90 19.46 3.47 -13.88
C PRO A 90 18.74 4.69 -13.28
N LEU A 91 17.90 4.45 -12.27
CA LEU A 91 17.17 5.48 -11.52
C LEU A 91 18.11 6.55 -10.91
N LEU A 92 19.37 6.20 -10.66
CA LEU A 92 20.35 7.06 -9.99
C LEU A 92 21.03 8.06 -10.91
N ARG A 93 21.09 7.78 -12.21
CA ARG A 93 21.70 8.70 -13.18
C ARG A 93 20.91 9.99 -13.33
N ALA A 94 19.63 9.99 -12.92
CA ALA A 94 18.75 11.13 -12.98
C ALA A 94 18.86 12.07 -11.77
N ASP A 95 19.33 11.57 -10.62
CA ASP A 95 19.36 12.32 -9.35
C ASP A 95 20.59 13.23 -9.19
N GLY A 96 21.58 13.12 -10.08
CA GLY A 96 22.75 14.02 -10.16
C GLY A 96 23.66 14.02 -8.93
N MET A 97 23.48 13.08 -7.99
CA MET A 97 24.29 12.95 -6.79
C MET A 97 25.42 11.93 -7.01
N PRO A 98 26.69 12.31 -6.83
CA PRO A 98 27.80 11.39 -6.95
C PRO A 98 27.82 10.43 -5.75
N TYR A 99 27.38 9.19 -5.96
CA TYR A 99 27.47 8.14 -4.95
C TYR A 99 28.84 7.47 -5.01
N ARG A 100 29.41 7.16 -3.84
CA ARG A 100 30.62 6.32 -3.82
C ARG A 100 30.27 4.91 -4.29
N PRO A 101 31.15 4.26 -5.06
CA PRO A 101 31.08 2.84 -5.30
C PRO A 101 30.78 2.02 -4.04
N GLY A 102 29.78 1.16 -4.13
CA GLY A 102 29.26 0.35 -3.04
C GLY A 102 28.23 1.01 -2.13
N THR A 103 27.77 2.23 -2.42
CA THR A 103 26.65 2.84 -1.71
C THR A 103 25.37 2.06 -1.98
N THR A 104 24.70 1.62 -0.91
CA THR A 104 23.36 1.03 -1.00
C THR A 104 22.33 2.14 -1.17
N ILE A 105 21.46 1.99 -2.16
CA ILE A 105 20.53 3.04 -2.57
C ILE A 105 19.12 2.48 -2.64
N GLY A 106 18.16 3.17 -2.03
CA GLY A 106 16.75 2.87 -2.15
C GLY A 106 16.21 3.05 -3.56
N LEU A 107 15.58 2.00 -4.09
CA LEU A 107 14.97 1.97 -5.42
C LEU A 107 13.45 2.12 -5.38
N ALA A 108 12.83 1.89 -4.23
CA ALA A 108 11.39 2.00 -4.04
C ALA A 108 11.05 2.24 -2.56
N GLY A 109 9.78 2.56 -2.29
CA GLY A 109 9.22 2.65 -0.94
C GLY A 109 9.99 3.62 -0.02
N LEU A 110 9.96 3.34 1.28
CA LEU A 110 10.65 4.16 2.27
C LEU A 110 12.17 4.25 2.05
N GLN A 111 12.79 3.20 1.50
CA GLN A 111 14.22 3.23 1.17
C GLN A 111 14.53 4.36 0.18
N MET A 112 13.70 4.50 -0.87
CA MET A 112 13.86 5.59 -1.84
C MET A 112 13.45 6.93 -1.25
N THR A 113 12.27 7.01 -0.63
CA THR A 113 11.74 8.26 -0.07
C THR A 113 12.68 8.90 0.96
N PHE A 114 13.30 8.08 1.81
CA PHE A 114 14.19 8.53 2.87
C PHE A 114 15.67 8.25 2.59
N GLN A 115 16.07 8.07 1.32
CA GLN A 115 17.44 7.72 0.93
C GLN A 115 18.49 8.64 1.59
N ARG A 116 18.28 9.97 1.56
CA ARG A 116 19.24 10.93 2.15
C ARG A 116 19.36 10.77 3.66
N LEU A 117 18.24 10.54 4.34
CA LEU A 117 18.22 10.35 5.79
C LEU A 117 18.89 9.03 6.18
N LEU A 118 18.56 7.95 5.47
CA LEU A 118 19.06 6.59 5.72
C LEU A 118 20.55 6.45 5.38
N ALA A 119 21.03 7.11 4.32
CA ALA A 119 22.43 7.05 3.90
C ALA A 119 23.34 7.99 4.72
N GLY A 120 22.81 9.10 5.21
CA GLY A 120 23.61 10.16 5.81
C GLY A 120 24.44 10.92 4.77
N THR A 121 25.54 11.53 5.21
CA THR A 121 26.45 12.29 4.35
C THR A 121 27.89 11.82 4.56
N PRO A 122 28.71 11.69 3.49
CA PRO A 122 30.10 11.27 3.63
C PRO A 122 30.98 12.40 4.17
N THR A 123 32.04 12.03 4.90
CA THR A 123 33.13 12.97 5.21
C THR A 123 33.97 13.24 3.96
N THR A 124 34.24 14.52 3.71
CA THR A 124 35.04 15.02 2.59
C THR A 124 36.28 15.71 3.12
N GLU A 125 37.46 15.35 2.62
CA GLU A 125 38.73 15.92 3.07
C GLU A 125 39.60 16.36 1.89
N VAL A 126 40.28 17.50 2.04
CA VAL A 126 41.37 17.92 1.17
C VAL A 126 42.67 17.51 1.83
N VAL A 127 43.45 16.66 1.17
CA VAL A 127 44.69 16.10 1.72
C VAL A 127 45.91 16.43 0.87
N VAL A 128 47.06 16.65 1.50
CA VAL A 128 48.35 16.65 0.82
C VAL A 128 48.87 15.22 0.80
N GLN A 129 49.35 14.78 -0.36
CA GLN A 129 49.96 13.48 -0.54
C GLN A 129 51.46 13.62 -0.83
N SER A 130 52.26 12.72 -0.29
CA SER A 130 53.67 12.56 -0.70
C SER A 130 53.75 11.99 -2.13
N ALA A 131 54.92 12.10 -2.77
CA ALA A 131 55.18 11.45 -4.07
C ALA A 131 55.01 9.91 -4.05
N ALA A 132 54.97 9.30 -2.85
CA ALA A 132 54.69 7.87 -2.66
C ALA A 132 53.20 7.58 -2.36
N GLY A 133 52.30 8.57 -2.51
CA GLY A 133 50.86 8.39 -2.38
C GLY A 133 50.34 8.20 -0.95
N ARG A 134 51.17 8.50 0.05
CA ARG A 134 50.75 8.57 1.46
C ARG A 134 50.20 9.95 1.78
N VAL A 135 49.05 9.98 2.45
CA VAL A 135 48.47 11.20 3.04
C VAL A 135 49.42 11.71 4.12
N VAL A 136 49.95 12.93 3.95
CA VAL A 136 50.89 13.57 4.89
C VAL A 136 50.22 14.64 5.76
N SER A 137 49.14 15.26 5.29
CA SER A 137 48.35 16.21 6.09
C SER A 137 46.94 16.41 5.51
N VAL A 138 45.96 16.70 6.37
CA VAL A 138 44.62 17.14 5.98
C VAL A 138 44.58 18.68 6.01
N LEU A 139 44.36 19.32 4.86
CA LEU A 139 44.25 20.78 4.73
C LEU A 139 42.88 21.29 5.15
N ARG A 140 41.84 20.51 4.87
CA ARG A 140 40.46 20.84 5.21
C ARG A 140 39.64 19.58 5.33
N SER A 141 38.72 19.55 6.28
CA SER A 141 37.78 18.45 6.47
C SER A 141 36.38 19.01 6.64
N TRP A 142 35.42 18.40 5.95
CA TRP A 142 34.00 18.59 6.12
C TRP A 142 33.43 17.27 6.63
N PRO A 143 33.16 17.15 7.94
CA PRO A 143 32.66 15.92 8.52
C PRO A 143 31.28 15.59 7.96
N GLY A 144 31.10 14.33 7.58
CA GLY A 144 29.80 13.79 7.24
C GLY A 144 28.99 13.42 8.49
N SER A 145 27.78 12.95 8.27
CA SER A 145 26.86 12.47 9.29
C SER A 145 26.48 11.02 9.02
N ALA A 146 26.39 10.21 10.07
CA ALA A 146 25.81 8.88 9.95
C ALA A 146 24.33 8.98 9.51
N GLY A 147 23.86 7.95 8.80
CA GLY A 147 22.44 7.79 8.50
C GLY A 147 21.60 7.71 9.76
N SER A 148 20.37 8.22 9.69
CA SER A 148 19.39 8.16 10.78
C SER A 148 18.31 7.13 10.46
N PRO A 149 17.86 6.34 11.45
CA PRO A 149 16.82 5.35 11.23
C PRO A 149 15.47 6.03 10.94
N VAL A 150 14.68 5.40 10.08
CA VAL A 150 13.27 5.72 9.87
C VAL A 150 12.43 4.74 10.69
N GLN A 151 11.56 5.24 11.56
CA GLN A 151 10.66 4.40 12.36
C GLN A 151 9.29 4.33 11.71
N THR A 152 8.85 3.11 11.40
CA THR A 152 7.54 2.85 10.81
C THR A 152 6.55 2.36 11.86
N THR A 153 5.28 2.40 11.53
CA THR A 153 4.17 1.87 12.35
C THR A 153 3.90 0.38 12.11
N ILE A 154 4.65 -0.26 11.21
CA ILE A 154 4.43 -1.66 10.83
C ILE A 154 4.71 -2.56 12.03
N SER A 155 3.73 -3.37 12.41
CA SER A 155 3.84 -4.35 13.48
C SER A 155 4.27 -5.68 12.90
N GLU A 156 5.36 -6.26 13.44
CA GLU A 156 5.84 -7.59 13.03
C GLU A 156 4.78 -8.67 13.20
N GLN A 157 4.00 -8.61 14.29
CA GLN A 157 2.92 -9.57 14.55
C GLN A 157 1.81 -9.45 13.51
N VAL A 158 1.32 -8.23 13.26
CA VAL A 158 0.18 -7.99 12.35
C VAL A 158 0.58 -8.22 10.90
N GLN A 159 1.78 -7.76 10.50
CA GLN A 159 2.34 -8.00 9.18
C GLN A 159 2.58 -9.50 8.94
N GLY A 160 3.16 -10.21 9.91
CA GLY A 160 3.38 -11.65 9.81
C GLY A 160 2.08 -12.44 9.70
N ALA A 161 1.02 -12.04 10.41
CA ALA A 161 -0.31 -12.64 10.27
C ALA A 161 -0.91 -12.40 8.88
N ALA A 162 -0.78 -11.18 8.35
CA ALA A 162 -1.22 -10.84 7.00
C ALA A 162 -0.48 -11.65 5.92
N ASP A 163 0.85 -11.78 6.04
CA ASP A 163 1.67 -12.54 5.10
C ASP A 163 1.35 -14.05 5.14
N ARG A 164 1.10 -14.61 6.33
CA ARG A 164 0.68 -16.03 6.48
C ARG A 164 -0.69 -16.28 5.87
N ALA A 165 -1.66 -15.40 6.11
CA ALA A 165 -3.01 -15.53 5.57
C ALA A 165 -3.03 -15.47 4.03
N LEU A 166 -2.11 -14.72 3.44
CA LEU A 166 -1.94 -14.58 1.99
C LEU A 166 -1.09 -15.68 1.36
N ALA A 167 -0.40 -16.50 2.16
CA ALA A 167 0.56 -17.46 1.65
C ALA A 167 -0.13 -18.61 0.90
N GLY A 168 0.25 -18.80 -0.37
CA GLY A 168 -0.21 -19.93 -1.18
C GLY A 168 -1.66 -19.83 -1.67
N LEU A 169 -2.26 -18.63 -1.63
CA LEU A 169 -3.59 -18.42 -2.22
C LEU A 169 -3.57 -18.66 -3.75
N PRO A 170 -4.67 -19.19 -4.31
CA PRO A 170 -4.79 -19.41 -5.76
C PRO A 170 -5.04 -18.12 -6.54
N ASP A 171 -5.50 -17.06 -5.87
CA ASP A 171 -5.94 -15.79 -6.45
C ASP A 171 -5.13 -14.61 -5.86
N PRO A 172 -4.87 -13.54 -6.63
CA PRO A 172 -4.24 -12.34 -6.09
C PRO A 172 -5.07 -11.74 -4.96
N ALA A 173 -4.41 -11.34 -3.89
CA ALA A 173 -5.09 -10.79 -2.71
C ALA A 173 -4.21 -9.80 -1.97
N ALA A 174 -4.81 -8.98 -1.12
CA ALA A 174 -4.09 -8.08 -0.22
C ALA A 174 -4.80 -7.96 1.13
N VAL A 175 -4.00 -7.68 2.16
CA VAL A 175 -4.46 -7.34 3.49
C VAL A 175 -3.82 -6.01 3.91
N VAL A 176 -4.66 -5.08 4.36
CA VAL A 176 -4.23 -3.82 4.98
C VAL A 176 -4.85 -3.75 6.36
N ALA A 177 -4.03 -3.50 7.39
CA ALA A 177 -4.50 -3.38 8.76
C ALA A 177 -3.95 -2.11 9.41
N ARG A 178 -4.74 -1.53 10.31
CA ARG A 178 -4.40 -0.31 11.06
C ARG A 178 -5.01 -0.29 12.46
N GLU A 179 -4.43 0.52 13.32
CA GLU A 179 -4.92 0.74 14.68
C GLU A 179 -6.04 1.79 14.72
N CYS A 180 -7.21 1.44 15.28
CA CYS A 180 -8.42 2.27 15.32
C CYS A 180 -8.24 3.63 15.97
N GLY A 181 -7.61 3.69 17.14
CA GLY A 181 -7.47 4.93 17.91
C GLY A 181 -6.38 5.90 17.44
N THR A 182 -5.51 5.52 16.49
CA THR A 182 -4.35 6.36 16.12
C THR A 182 -4.20 6.58 14.63
N GLY A 183 -4.72 5.67 13.78
CA GLY A 183 -4.46 5.75 12.34
C GLY A 183 -3.18 5.05 11.90
N GLN A 184 -2.41 4.49 12.84
CA GLN A 184 -1.17 3.78 12.54
C GLN A 184 -1.42 2.58 11.62
N VAL A 185 -0.76 2.53 10.47
CA VAL A 185 -0.81 1.42 9.53
C VAL A 185 0.09 0.30 10.05
N LEU A 186 -0.52 -0.81 10.44
CA LEU A 186 0.16 -1.92 11.11
C LEU A 186 0.65 -2.99 10.14
N ALA A 187 -0.05 -3.19 9.01
CA ALA A 187 0.34 -4.15 7.99
C ALA A 187 -0.11 -3.71 6.59
N VAL A 188 0.73 -4.02 5.61
CA VAL A 188 0.47 -3.85 4.18
C VAL A 188 1.07 -5.05 3.45
N ALA A 189 0.23 -6.02 3.11
CA ALA A 189 0.65 -7.28 2.51
C ALA A 189 -0.13 -7.55 1.22
N ALA A 190 0.51 -8.18 0.24
CA ALA A 190 -0.16 -8.62 -0.98
C ALA A 190 0.46 -9.90 -1.54
N HIS A 191 -0.38 -10.72 -2.13
CA HIS A 191 -0.05 -11.91 -2.90
C HIS A 191 -0.41 -11.68 -4.38
N SER A 192 0.48 -12.09 -5.28
CA SER A 192 0.30 -11.94 -6.73
C SER A 192 0.35 -13.29 -7.42
N VAL A 193 -0.50 -13.47 -8.41
CA VAL A 193 -0.60 -14.70 -9.22
C VAL A 193 -0.35 -14.35 -10.69
N THR A 194 0.51 -15.11 -11.34
CA THR A 194 0.87 -14.92 -12.76
C THR A 194 -0.38 -15.00 -13.65
N GLY A 195 -0.53 -14.03 -14.56
CA GLY A 195 -1.66 -13.99 -15.50
C GLY A 195 -2.94 -13.37 -14.94
N MET A 196 -2.91 -12.89 -13.70
CA MET A 196 -4.00 -12.15 -13.06
C MET A 196 -3.54 -10.71 -12.71
N PRO A 197 -4.46 -9.72 -12.67
CA PRO A 197 -4.12 -8.39 -12.18
C PRO A 197 -3.66 -8.44 -10.72
N ALA A 198 -2.60 -7.68 -10.39
CA ALA A 198 -2.15 -7.56 -9.01
C ALA A 198 -3.06 -6.63 -8.20
N VAL A 199 -3.19 -6.90 -6.90
CA VAL A 199 -3.86 -6.01 -5.95
C VAL A 199 -2.84 -5.05 -5.36
N SER A 200 -3.08 -3.74 -5.50
CA SER A 200 -2.27 -2.66 -4.94
C SER A 200 -2.92 -2.14 -3.65
N PRO A 201 -2.42 -2.50 -2.46
CA PRO A 201 -3.08 -2.19 -1.19
C PRO A 201 -3.15 -0.70 -0.83
N LEU A 202 -2.16 0.10 -1.27
CA LEU A 202 -2.08 1.53 -0.93
C LEU A 202 -2.51 2.44 -2.08
N THR A 203 -2.15 2.08 -3.31
CA THR A 203 -2.30 2.93 -4.50
C THR A 203 -3.37 2.44 -5.46
N GLY A 204 -3.98 1.29 -5.18
CA GLY A 204 -5.07 0.75 -5.98
C GLY A 204 -6.32 1.63 -5.89
N ALA A 205 -7.00 1.79 -7.03
CA ALA A 205 -8.24 2.52 -7.14
C ALA A 205 -9.31 1.57 -7.66
N TYR A 206 -10.14 1.06 -6.76
CA TYR A 206 -11.07 -0.03 -7.04
C TYR A 206 -12.48 0.36 -6.63
N ALA A 207 -13.48 -0.18 -7.34
CA ALA A 207 -14.85 -0.11 -6.86
C ALA A 207 -14.98 -1.06 -5.63
N PRO A 208 -15.45 -0.56 -4.48
CA PRO A 208 -15.65 -1.38 -3.27
C PRO A 208 -16.87 -2.29 -3.35
N GLY A 209 -17.80 -2.01 -4.27
CA GLY A 209 -19.13 -2.62 -4.26
C GLY A 209 -19.79 -2.44 -2.90
N GLN A 210 -20.53 -3.46 -2.45
CA GLN A 210 -21.35 -3.36 -1.25
C GLN A 210 -20.58 -3.12 0.05
N ALA A 211 -19.24 -3.23 0.06
CA ALA A 211 -18.45 -2.80 1.21
C ALA A 211 -18.61 -1.29 1.49
N PHE A 212 -18.90 -0.49 0.46
CA PHE A 212 -19.21 0.93 0.58
C PHE A 212 -20.55 1.23 1.23
N THR A 213 -21.44 0.24 1.37
CA THR A 213 -22.71 0.42 2.06
C THR A 213 -22.53 0.85 3.52
N ILE A 214 -21.35 0.66 4.12
CA ILE A 214 -20.98 1.29 5.40
C ILE A 214 -21.14 2.81 5.32
N VAL A 215 -20.60 3.42 4.26
CA VAL A 215 -20.65 4.87 4.00
C VAL A 215 -22.07 5.31 3.69
N SER A 216 -22.75 4.62 2.77
CA SER A 216 -24.12 4.92 2.38
C SER A 216 -25.09 4.82 3.55
N THR A 217 -24.90 3.82 4.43
CA THR A 217 -25.70 3.66 5.65
C THR A 217 -25.47 4.80 6.62
N ALA A 218 -24.23 5.29 6.77
CA ALA A 218 -23.96 6.47 7.60
C ALA A 218 -24.70 7.72 7.08
N ALA A 219 -24.76 7.89 5.76
CA ALA A 219 -25.55 8.97 5.14
C ALA A 219 -27.04 8.83 5.45
N LEU A 220 -27.61 7.63 5.26
CA LEU A 220 -29.01 7.32 5.58
C LEU A 220 -29.33 7.58 7.06
N LEU A 221 -28.46 7.11 7.96
CA LEU A 221 -28.62 7.28 9.41
C LEU A 221 -28.55 8.77 9.81
N ALA A 222 -27.65 9.54 9.19
CA ALA A 222 -27.57 10.98 9.41
C ALA A 222 -28.83 11.72 8.92
N ALA A 223 -29.48 11.20 7.88
CA ALA A 223 -30.79 11.65 7.40
C ALA A 223 -31.99 11.12 8.23
N GLY A 224 -31.74 10.37 9.31
CA GLY A 224 -32.78 9.87 10.22
C GLY A 224 -33.39 8.52 9.85
N PHE A 225 -32.78 7.77 8.94
CA PHE A 225 -33.25 6.45 8.54
C PHE A 225 -33.28 5.45 9.71
N ASN A 226 -34.35 4.66 9.78
CA ASN A 226 -34.49 3.59 10.77
C ASN A 226 -34.01 2.26 10.20
N ILE A 227 -32.99 1.65 10.81
CA ILE A 227 -32.39 0.39 10.37
C ILE A 227 -33.32 -0.83 10.43
N ARG A 228 -34.48 -0.72 11.09
CA ARG A 228 -35.51 -1.76 11.13
C ARG A 228 -36.61 -1.58 10.08
N SER A 229 -36.50 -0.55 9.24
CA SER A 229 -37.44 -0.32 8.16
C SER A 229 -37.46 -1.54 7.23
N PRO A 230 -38.64 -2.02 6.80
CA PRO A 230 -38.72 -3.06 5.79
C PRO A 230 -38.32 -2.50 4.43
N ILE A 231 -37.33 -3.09 3.78
CA ILE A 231 -36.82 -2.65 2.48
C ILE A 231 -36.86 -3.84 1.51
N PRO A 232 -37.30 -3.65 0.25
CA PRO A 232 -37.29 -4.74 -0.72
C PRO A 232 -35.88 -4.96 -1.27
N CYS A 233 -35.39 -6.19 -1.19
CA CYS A 233 -34.23 -6.68 -1.93
C CYS A 233 -34.68 -7.46 -3.17
N GLU A 234 -34.98 -6.73 -4.24
CA GLU A 234 -35.46 -7.35 -5.48
C GLU A 234 -34.34 -8.04 -6.26
N SER A 235 -34.69 -8.95 -7.16
CA SER A 235 -33.73 -9.58 -8.08
C SER A 235 -33.10 -8.56 -9.04
N VAL A 236 -33.88 -7.55 -9.44
CA VAL A 236 -33.44 -6.39 -10.20
C VAL A 236 -34.19 -5.16 -9.72
N ASN A 237 -33.49 -4.08 -9.41
CA ASN A 237 -34.10 -2.79 -9.06
C ASN A 237 -33.67 -1.71 -10.08
N PRO A 238 -34.60 -1.11 -10.85
CA PRO A 238 -34.29 -0.01 -11.75
C PRO A 238 -34.39 1.35 -11.04
N VAL A 239 -33.31 2.13 -11.03
CA VAL A 239 -33.27 3.45 -10.38
C VAL A 239 -32.56 4.47 -11.27
N GLY A 240 -33.19 5.61 -11.51
CA GLY A 240 -32.58 6.72 -12.28
C GLY A 240 -32.13 6.36 -13.70
N GLY A 241 -32.74 5.36 -14.33
CA GLY A 241 -32.37 4.85 -15.66
C GLY A 241 -31.34 3.71 -15.66
N PHE A 242 -30.82 3.32 -14.49
CA PHE A 242 -29.82 2.27 -14.30
C PHE A 242 -30.50 1.00 -13.76
N ARG A 243 -29.85 -0.16 -13.93
CA ARG A 243 -30.37 -1.46 -13.49
C ARG A 243 -29.39 -2.11 -12.51
N PHE A 244 -29.86 -2.38 -11.30
CA PHE A 244 -29.06 -2.99 -10.24
C PHE A 244 -29.46 -4.45 -10.05
N ALA A 245 -28.47 -5.32 -9.85
CA ALA A 245 -28.67 -6.72 -9.54
C ALA A 245 -27.60 -7.21 -8.55
N ASN A 246 -27.92 -8.23 -7.78
CA ASN A 246 -26.98 -8.87 -6.85
C ASN A 246 -26.10 -9.89 -7.58
N VAL A 247 -24.80 -9.86 -7.28
CA VAL A 247 -23.83 -10.85 -7.77
C VAL A 247 -23.00 -11.37 -6.58
N PRO A 248 -23.19 -12.64 -6.18
CA PRO A 248 -24.20 -13.58 -6.67
C PRO A 248 -25.63 -13.14 -6.27
N PRO A 249 -26.69 -13.72 -6.86
CA PRO A 249 -28.05 -13.46 -6.40
C PRO A 249 -28.19 -13.75 -4.90
N VAL A 250 -28.80 -12.83 -4.15
CA VAL A 250 -29.14 -13.08 -2.75
C VAL A 250 -30.39 -13.95 -2.72
N THR A 251 -30.33 -15.09 -2.05
CA THR A 251 -31.46 -16.02 -1.90
C THR A 251 -32.16 -15.81 -0.56
N ASP A 252 -33.42 -16.24 -0.47
CA ASP A 252 -34.13 -16.40 0.81
C ASP A 252 -34.41 -15.13 1.62
N LEU A 253 -34.26 -13.94 1.04
CA LEU A 253 -34.81 -12.73 1.62
C LEU A 253 -36.33 -12.75 1.46
N GLY A 254 -37.06 -12.61 2.58
CA GLY A 254 -38.52 -12.54 2.56
C GLY A 254 -39.04 -11.43 1.62
N THR A 255 -40.35 -11.28 1.46
CA THR A 255 -40.88 -10.28 0.52
C THR A 255 -40.46 -8.85 0.84
N GLN A 256 -40.22 -8.51 2.12
CA GLN A 256 -39.67 -7.24 2.60
C GLN A 256 -38.98 -7.43 3.98
N PRO A 257 -37.74 -7.95 4.03
CA PRO A 257 -37.03 -8.10 5.29
C PRO A 257 -36.71 -6.72 5.91
N PRO A 258 -36.41 -6.65 7.22
CA PRO A 258 -35.81 -5.46 7.80
C PRO A 258 -34.47 -5.14 7.14
N PHE A 259 -34.15 -3.86 6.98
CA PHE A 259 -32.87 -3.39 6.42
C PHE A 259 -31.64 -4.00 7.10
N THR A 260 -31.73 -4.38 8.38
CA THR A 260 -30.65 -5.10 9.05
C THR A 260 -30.25 -6.40 8.35
N ASP A 261 -31.20 -7.12 7.74
CA ASP A 261 -30.95 -8.34 7.00
C ASP A 261 -30.38 -8.02 5.61
N ASP A 262 -30.93 -7.00 4.92
CA ASP A 262 -30.40 -6.52 3.63
C ASP A 262 -28.95 -6.06 3.73
N PHE A 263 -28.61 -5.34 4.81
CA PHE A 263 -27.22 -4.98 5.11
C PHE A 263 -26.39 -6.23 5.36
N ALA A 264 -26.89 -7.18 6.18
CA ALA A 264 -26.13 -8.37 6.54
C ALA A 264 -25.79 -9.24 5.33
N ASP A 265 -26.71 -9.36 4.38
CA ASP A 265 -26.53 -10.14 3.14
C ASP A 265 -25.98 -9.31 1.97
N ALA A 266 -25.57 -8.07 2.23
CA ALA A 266 -24.97 -7.16 1.25
C ALA A 266 -25.84 -6.96 -0.01
N CYS A 267 -27.15 -6.72 0.18
CA CYS A 267 -28.09 -6.55 -0.91
C CYS A 267 -27.92 -5.19 -1.63
N SER A 268 -27.37 -5.20 -2.84
CA SER A 268 -27.18 -3.98 -3.66
C SER A 268 -28.49 -3.36 -4.14
N THR A 269 -29.50 -4.17 -4.43
CA THR A 269 -30.79 -3.68 -4.96
C THR A 269 -31.60 -2.93 -3.90
N ALA A 270 -31.51 -3.31 -2.63
CA ALA A 270 -32.06 -2.55 -1.51
C ALA A 270 -31.38 -1.17 -1.40
N PHE A 271 -30.05 -1.13 -1.47
CA PHE A 271 -29.28 0.14 -1.43
C PHE A 271 -29.53 1.05 -2.63
N ALA A 272 -29.71 0.47 -3.82
CA ALA A 272 -30.12 1.23 -5.00
C ALA A 272 -31.48 1.92 -4.78
N GLY A 273 -32.45 1.23 -4.17
CA GLY A 273 -33.74 1.83 -3.84
C GLY A 273 -33.63 2.90 -2.76
N LEU A 274 -32.84 2.64 -1.72
CA LEU A 274 -32.59 3.59 -0.62
C LEU A 274 -31.86 4.86 -1.06
N SER A 275 -31.12 4.82 -2.17
CA SER A 275 -30.42 6.00 -2.71
C SER A 275 -31.39 7.14 -3.06
N MET A 276 -32.67 6.85 -3.28
CA MET A 276 -33.70 7.87 -3.52
C MET A 276 -33.97 8.76 -2.30
N GLN A 277 -33.49 8.38 -1.11
CA GLN A 277 -33.55 9.18 0.11
C GLN A 277 -32.31 10.04 0.33
N LEU A 278 -31.32 9.94 -0.55
CA LEU A 278 -30.05 10.66 -0.46
C LEU A 278 -29.90 11.61 -1.64
N ASP A 279 -29.26 12.74 -1.40
CA ASP A 279 -28.69 13.55 -2.45
C ASP A 279 -27.16 13.41 -2.53
N ALA A 280 -26.55 14.10 -3.49
CA ALA A 280 -25.09 14.07 -3.68
C ALA A 280 -24.34 14.66 -2.48
N ALA A 281 -24.92 15.63 -1.77
CA ALA A 281 -24.31 16.27 -0.62
C ALA A 281 -24.32 15.34 0.60
N ASP A 282 -25.40 14.59 0.83
CA ASP A 282 -25.50 13.58 1.88
C ASP A 282 -24.39 12.53 1.73
N LEU A 283 -24.25 11.96 0.53
CA LEU A 283 -23.26 10.92 0.27
C LEU A 283 -21.83 11.48 0.35
N THR A 284 -21.60 12.69 -0.18
CA THR A 284 -20.29 13.37 -0.10
C THR A 284 -19.92 13.69 1.35
N SER A 285 -20.87 14.12 2.17
CA SER A 285 -20.66 14.42 3.58
C SER A 285 -20.25 13.16 4.36
N ALA A 286 -20.99 12.06 4.15
CA ALA A 286 -20.67 10.77 4.76
C ALA A 286 -19.29 10.24 4.30
N ALA A 287 -19.02 10.25 2.99
CA ALA A 287 -17.74 9.81 2.44
C ALA A 287 -16.57 10.60 3.01
N ASN A 288 -16.68 11.92 3.04
CA ASN A 288 -15.70 12.77 3.69
C ASN A 288 -15.50 12.31 5.13
N GLY A 289 -16.57 12.10 5.90
CA GLY A 289 -16.55 11.62 7.29
C GLY A 289 -15.69 10.37 7.52
N PHE A 290 -15.61 9.47 6.54
CA PHE A 290 -14.74 8.28 6.57
C PHE A 290 -13.33 8.50 5.99
N GLY A 291 -13.02 9.70 5.51
CA GLY A 291 -11.71 10.06 4.94
C GLY A 291 -11.65 10.04 3.43
N ILE A 292 -12.72 9.62 2.77
CA ILE A 292 -12.79 9.51 1.31
C ILE A 292 -12.95 10.92 0.74
N GLY A 293 -12.04 11.33 -0.14
CA GLY A 293 -11.95 12.69 -0.67
C GLY A 293 -11.09 13.65 0.16
N LEU A 294 -10.55 13.24 1.32
CA LEU A 294 -9.66 14.06 2.14
C LEU A 294 -8.21 14.01 1.64
N ARG A 295 -7.47 15.11 1.77
CA ARG A 295 -6.11 15.26 1.22
C ARG A 295 -5.00 14.74 2.16
N TRP A 296 -5.15 13.52 2.68
CA TRP A 296 -4.08 12.86 3.42
C TRP A 296 -3.02 12.29 2.46
N GLN A 297 -1.80 12.06 2.95
CA GLN A 297 -0.67 11.56 2.15
C GLN A 297 0.17 10.58 2.97
N LEU A 298 0.84 9.66 2.29
CA LEU A 298 1.85 8.76 2.85
C LEU A 298 3.19 8.96 2.15
N PRO A 299 4.33 8.71 2.82
CA PRO A 299 5.67 8.84 2.22
C PRO A 299 5.91 7.92 1.02
N VAL A 300 5.15 6.83 0.92
CA VAL A 300 5.24 5.84 -0.16
C VAL A 300 4.14 6.00 -1.21
N GLY A 301 3.39 7.10 -1.14
CA GLY A 301 2.19 7.33 -1.94
C GLY A 301 0.98 6.57 -1.40
N GLY A 302 -0.19 7.00 -1.85
CA GLY A 302 -1.47 6.40 -1.51
C GLY A 302 -2.55 6.96 -2.43
N PHE A 303 -3.54 6.14 -2.76
CA PHE A 303 -4.72 6.61 -3.47
C PHE A 303 -5.75 7.06 -2.44
N VAL A 304 -6.19 8.31 -2.58
CA VAL A 304 -7.31 8.86 -1.80
C VAL A 304 -8.59 8.59 -2.57
N GLY A 305 -9.56 7.97 -1.91
CA GLY A 305 -10.83 7.62 -2.55
C GLY A 305 -11.61 8.83 -3.07
N THR A 306 -12.47 8.58 -4.06
CA THR A 306 -13.36 9.56 -4.69
C THR A 306 -14.72 8.93 -4.98
N LEU A 307 -15.78 9.74 -4.89
CA LEU A 307 -17.13 9.33 -5.32
C LEU A 307 -17.33 9.49 -6.82
N GLY A 308 -16.48 10.28 -7.48
CA GLY A 308 -16.61 10.60 -8.90
C GLY A 308 -17.81 11.51 -9.19
N ASP A 309 -18.55 11.18 -10.26
CA ASP A 309 -19.71 11.93 -10.71
C ASP A 309 -20.98 11.49 -9.97
N LEU A 310 -21.73 12.46 -9.46
CA LEU A 310 -23.00 12.30 -8.74
C LEU A 310 -24.12 13.16 -9.36
N ALA A 311 -24.00 13.57 -10.63
CA ALA A 311 -24.90 14.54 -11.25
C ALA A 311 -26.33 14.02 -11.52
N SER A 312 -26.53 12.70 -11.56
CA SER A 312 -27.84 12.09 -11.85
C SER A 312 -28.30 11.16 -10.74
N THR A 313 -29.61 10.93 -10.65
CA THR A 313 -30.20 9.95 -9.72
C THR A 313 -29.61 8.56 -9.90
N GLY A 314 -29.35 8.14 -11.14
CA GLY A 314 -28.70 6.85 -11.42
C GLY A 314 -27.25 6.81 -10.92
N ALA A 315 -26.50 7.89 -11.08
CA ALA A 315 -25.13 8.00 -10.57
C ALA A 315 -25.08 7.99 -9.03
N ILE A 316 -26.02 8.66 -8.35
CA ILE A 316 -26.17 8.57 -6.88
C ILE A 316 -26.50 7.13 -6.46
N ALA A 317 -27.34 6.42 -7.22
CA ALA A 317 -27.66 5.02 -6.95
C ALA A 317 -26.45 4.08 -7.12
N GLU A 318 -25.68 4.22 -8.20
CA GLU A 318 -24.43 3.47 -8.39
C GLU A 318 -23.42 3.74 -7.26
N ALA A 319 -23.24 5.02 -6.91
CA ALA A 319 -22.34 5.40 -5.84
C ALA A 319 -22.81 4.87 -4.47
N SER A 320 -24.12 4.88 -4.21
CA SER A 320 -24.69 4.34 -2.96
C SER A 320 -24.47 2.83 -2.80
N VAL A 321 -24.31 2.10 -3.90
CA VAL A 321 -23.95 0.68 -3.91
C VAL A 321 -22.42 0.47 -3.87
N GLY A 322 -21.62 1.50 -4.12
CA GLY A 322 -20.16 1.42 -4.21
C GLY A 322 -19.63 1.01 -5.59
N ASP A 323 -20.41 1.26 -6.66
CA ASP A 323 -20.03 0.99 -8.04
C ASP A 323 -19.96 2.31 -8.86
N GLY A 324 -19.99 2.21 -10.18
CA GLY A 324 -19.98 3.36 -11.08
C GLY A 324 -18.64 4.08 -11.03
N SER A 325 -18.66 5.34 -10.57
CA SER A 325 -17.49 6.20 -10.49
C SER A 325 -16.78 6.20 -9.13
N VAL A 326 -17.32 5.49 -8.13
CA VAL A 326 -16.68 5.33 -6.81
C VAL A 326 -15.39 4.54 -6.94
N ARG A 327 -14.29 5.12 -6.47
CA ARG A 327 -12.99 4.44 -6.39
C ARG A 327 -12.40 4.66 -5.01
N VAL A 328 -11.93 3.60 -4.37
CA VAL A 328 -11.26 3.61 -3.08
C VAL A 328 -10.05 2.68 -3.09
N SER A 329 -9.08 2.96 -2.24
CA SER A 329 -8.01 2.02 -1.91
C SER A 329 -8.43 1.08 -0.78
N PRO A 330 -7.78 -0.09 -0.63
CA PRO A 330 -7.91 -0.90 0.59
C PRO A 330 -7.59 -0.13 1.87
N LEU A 331 -6.65 0.83 1.83
CA LEU A 331 -6.39 1.70 2.97
C LEU A 331 -7.58 2.64 3.29
N ASP A 332 -8.24 3.24 2.30
CA ASP A 332 -9.44 4.08 2.53
C ASP A 332 -10.50 3.30 3.30
N MET A 333 -10.75 2.05 2.91
CA MET A 333 -11.77 1.22 3.56
C MET A 333 -11.32 0.70 4.94
N ALA A 334 -10.03 0.50 5.17
CA ALA A 334 -9.50 0.21 6.51
C ALA A 334 -9.63 1.42 7.46
N LEU A 335 -9.45 2.63 6.93
CA LEU A 335 -9.76 3.87 7.65
C LEU A 335 -11.25 3.96 7.97
N ALA A 336 -12.12 3.63 7.01
CA ALA A 336 -13.57 3.64 7.20
C ALA A 336 -14.02 2.70 8.32
N ALA A 337 -13.54 1.45 8.33
CA ALA A 337 -13.79 0.50 9.42
C ALA A 337 -13.31 1.04 10.79
N GLY A 338 -12.16 1.74 10.79
CA GLY A 338 -11.63 2.43 11.95
C GLY A 338 -12.53 3.48 12.58
N VAL A 339 -13.27 4.22 11.75
CA VAL A 339 -14.24 5.20 12.23
C VAL A 339 -15.43 4.51 12.88
N VAL A 340 -15.87 3.36 12.36
CA VAL A 340 -16.98 2.61 12.96
C VAL A 340 -16.61 2.07 14.33
N ASP A 341 -15.36 1.68 14.55
CA ASP A 341 -14.88 1.28 15.87
C ASP A 341 -14.74 2.49 16.83
N SER A 342 -13.88 3.45 16.46
CA SER A 342 -13.47 4.54 17.37
C SER A 342 -14.42 5.74 17.43
N GLY A 343 -15.36 5.85 16.48
CA GLY A 343 -16.20 7.03 16.27
C GLY A 343 -15.45 8.27 15.74
N THR A 344 -14.13 8.17 15.55
CA THR A 344 -13.27 9.27 15.13
C THR A 344 -12.46 8.87 13.91
N TRP A 345 -12.42 9.74 12.92
CA TRP A 345 -11.51 9.55 11.80
C TRP A 345 -10.11 9.99 12.19
N HIS A 346 -9.19 9.03 12.21
CA HIS A 346 -7.76 9.24 12.40
C HIS A 346 -7.06 9.12 11.04
N PRO A 347 -6.29 10.13 10.62
CA PRO A 347 -5.55 10.05 9.36
C PRO A 347 -4.55 8.90 9.39
N PRO A 348 -4.23 8.29 8.24
CA PRO A 348 -3.26 7.21 8.19
C PRO A 348 -1.87 7.73 8.56
N VAL A 349 -1.17 6.95 9.38
CA VAL A 349 0.23 7.20 9.78
C VAL A 349 1.03 5.95 9.46
N LEU A 350 2.09 6.08 8.68
CA LEU A 350 3.00 5.00 8.30
C LEU A 350 4.40 5.19 8.91
N VAL A 351 4.83 6.44 9.11
CA VAL A 351 6.14 6.80 9.66
C VAL A 351 5.98 7.75 10.85
N THR A 352 6.62 7.40 11.96
CA THR A 352 6.61 8.19 13.21
C THR A 352 7.88 9.01 13.40
N SER A 353 8.99 8.61 12.77
CA SER A 353 10.23 9.37 12.76
C SER A 353 10.93 9.26 11.39
N PRO A 354 10.98 10.34 10.60
CA PRO A 354 10.29 11.62 10.81
C PRO A 354 8.76 11.42 10.74
N ALA A 355 7.99 12.17 11.53
CA ALA A 355 6.55 12.04 11.56
C ALA A 355 5.92 12.41 10.21
N ASP A 356 4.94 11.62 9.77
CA ASP A 356 4.16 11.92 8.58
C ASP A 356 3.45 13.28 8.69
N PRO A 357 3.29 14.02 7.57
CA PRO A 357 2.45 15.21 7.53
C PRO A 357 0.98 14.79 7.75
N GLY A 358 0.53 14.88 8.99
CA GLY A 358 -0.81 14.42 9.39
C GLY A 358 -1.86 15.53 9.37
N LEU A 359 -3.09 15.16 9.00
CA LEU A 359 -4.27 15.93 9.37
C LEU A 359 -4.54 15.77 10.89
N ALA A 360 -5.46 16.56 11.44
CA ALA A 360 -5.96 16.32 12.79
C ALA A 360 -7.04 15.22 12.77
N PRO A 361 -7.11 14.36 13.80
CA PRO A 361 -8.26 13.49 14.00
C PRO A 361 -9.56 14.29 14.09
N ARG A 362 -10.66 13.72 13.62
CA ARG A 362 -11.97 14.39 13.63
C ARG A 362 -13.12 13.43 13.92
N THR A 363 -13.99 13.80 14.85
CA THR A 363 -15.25 13.09 15.08
C THR A 363 -16.21 13.44 13.96
N ALA A 364 -16.49 12.48 13.09
CA ALA A 364 -17.28 12.70 11.88
C ALA A 364 -18.77 12.42 12.07
N PHE A 365 -19.12 11.52 12.98
CA PHE A 365 -20.48 11.02 13.15
C PHE A 365 -20.93 11.09 14.62
N GLY A 366 -22.23 11.26 14.84
CA GLY A 366 -22.81 11.16 16.17
C GLY A 366 -22.77 9.72 16.71
N ALA A 367 -22.75 9.57 18.03
CA ALA A 367 -22.65 8.26 18.70
C ALA A 367 -23.74 7.26 18.27
N GLN A 368 -24.96 7.74 18.00
CA GLN A 368 -26.05 6.89 17.53
C GLN A 368 -25.77 6.28 16.14
N VAL A 369 -25.22 7.08 15.20
CA VAL A 369 -24.84 6.60 13.87
C VAL A 369 -23.78 5.50 14.00
N VAL A 370 -22.73 5.76 14.78
CA VAL A 370 -21.65 4.80 15.04
C VAL A 370 -22.21 3.51 15.64
N SER A 371 -23.00 3.58 16.72
CA SER A 371 -23.58 2.39 17.36
C SER A 371 -24.48 1.57 16.42
N SER A 372 -25.18 2.23 15.50
CA SER A 372 -26.04 1.55 14.52
C SER A 372 -25.22 0.83 13.46
N LEU A 373 -24.13 1.46 12.97
CA LEU A 373 -23.18 0.83 12.06
C LEU A 373 -22.49 -0.37 12.73
N GLN A 374 -22.09 -0.26 14.01
CA GLN A 374 -21.52 -1.38 14.76
C GLN A 374 -22.52 -2.55 14.86
N ALA A 375 -23.79 -2.28 15.17
CA ALA A 375 -24.82 -3.33 15.23
C ALA A 375 -25.02 -4.03 13.87
N LEU A 376 -25.07 -3.26 12.78
CA LEU A 376 -25.23 -3.77 11.43
C LEU A 376 -24.01 -4.61 10.98
N MET A 377 -22.79 -4.10 11.19
CA MET A 377 -21.55 -4.80 10.88
C MET A 377 -21.36 -6.06 11.73
N ARG A 378 -21.89 -6.09 12.96
CA ARG A 378 -21.95 -7.30 13.79
C ARG A 378 -22.91 -8.33 13.19
N GLN A 379 -24.06 -7.89 12.71
CA GLN A 379 -25.06 -8.79 12.12
C GLN A 379 -24.54 -9.43 10.82
N ALA A 380 -23.89 -8.65 9.97
CA ALA A 380 -23.31 -9.11 8.71
C ALA A 380 -22.33 -10.29 8.88
N VAL A 381 -21.59 -10.33 9.98
CA VAL A 381 -20.64 -11.43 10.26
C VAL A 381 -21.20 -12.52 11.18
N THR A 382 -22.34 -12.33 11.82
CA THR A 382 -22.96 -13.39 12.65
C THR A 382 -23.98 -14.20 11.88
N ARG A 383 -24.71 -13.55 10.97
CA ARG A 383 -25.83 -14.15 10.24
C ARG A 383 -25.71 -14.02 8.73
N GLY A 384 -25.04 -12.97 8.25
CA GLY A 384 -25.00 -12.65 6.83
C GLY A 384 -23.74 -13.11 6.09
N ALA A 385 -23.45 -12.42 4.99
CA ALA A 385 -22.42 -12.79 4.02
C ALA A 385 -20.98 -12.70 4.56
N GLY A 386 -20.76 -11.96 5.65
CA GLY A 386 -19.46 -11.85 6.33
C GLY A 386 -19.15 -12.99 7.30
N LYS A 387 -20.06 -13.96 7.48
CA LYS A 387 -19.94 -15.05 8.46
C LYS A 387 -18.61 -15.79 8.49
N PRO A 388 -17.96 -16.11 7.35
CA PRO A 388 -16.66 -16.80 7.36
C PRO A 388 -15.53 -16.04 8.09
N ALA A 389 -15.65 -14.73 8.27
CA ALA A 389 -14.67 -13.92 9.00
C ALA A 389 -14.87 -13.94 10.52
N ASN A 390 -16.04 -14.36 11.02
CA ASN A 390 -16.35 -14.36 12.45
C ASN A 390 -15.74 -15.59 13.14
N VAL A 391 -14.44 -15.47 13.45
CA VAL A 391 -13.60 -16.50 14.06
C VAL A 391 -13.17 -16.11 15.48
N GLY A 392 -12.80 -17.10 16.29
CA GLY A 392 -12.30 -16.88 17.64
C GLY A 392 -13.39 -16.47 18.66
N SER A 393 -12.95 -15.96 19.81
CA SER A 393 -13.83 -15.51 20.90
C SER A 393 -14.09 -14.00 20.89
N GLU A 394 -13.20 -13.20 20.30
CA GLU A 394 -13.38 -11.76 20.20
C GLU A 394 -14.39 -11.39 19.09
N PRO A 395 -15.37 -10.51 19.35
CA PRO A 395 -16.34 -10.11 18.35
C PRO A 395 -15.69 -9.46 17.13
N VAL A 396 -16.02 -9.99 15.95
CA VAL A 396 -15.70 -9.37 14.66
C VAL A 396 -16.87 -8.51 14.21
N TYR A 397 -16.57 -7.42 13.51
CA TYR A 397 -17.51 -6.52 12.87
C TYR A 397 -17.05 -6.31 11.44
N GLY A 398 -17.92 -6.46 10.45
CA GLY A 398 -17.50 -6.35 9.06
C GLY A 398 -18.64 -6.15 8.08
N GLN A 399 -18.27 -5.84 6.84
CA GLN A 399 -19.14 -5.90 5.67
C GLN A 399 -18.36 -6.47 4.50
N VAL A 400 -19.07 -7.13 3.58
CA VAL A 400 -18.52 -7.65 2.34
C VAL A 400 -18.90 -6.79 1.14
N GLY A 401 -18.16 -6.90 0.06
CA GLY A 401 -18.49 -6.26 -1.21
C GLY A 401 -17.91 -7.00 -2.39
N SER A 402 -18.51 -6.82 -3.57
CA SER A 402 -17.87 -7.22 -4.81
C SER A 402 -18.12 -6.24 -5.95
N ALA A 403 -17.14 -6.08 -6.82
CA ALA A 403 -17.26 -5.24 -8.01
C ALA A 403 -16.39 -5.76 -9.14
N SER A 404 -16.77 -5.47 -10.39
CA SER A 404 -15.98 -5.86 -11.56
C SER A 404 -14.63 -5.13 -11.58
N VAL A 405 -13.59 -5.81 -12.05
CA VAL A 405 -12.25 -5.23 -12.22
C VAL A 405 -11.90 -5.21 -13.70
N GLY A 406 -11.49 -4.05 -14.21
CA GLY A 406 -11.15 -3.91 -15.62
C GLY A 406 -12.36 -4.07 -16.54
N SER A 407 -12.16 -4.69 -17.71
CA SER A 407 -13.25 -4.92 -18.66
C SER A 407 -14.13 -6.09 -18.23
N ALA A 408 -15.44 -6.02 -18.51
CA ALA A 408 -16.37 -7.11 -18.25
C ALA A 408 -15.94 -8.45 -18.89
N ALA A 409 -15.27 -8.39 -20.05
CA ALA A 409 -14.75 -9.55 -20.75
C ALA A 409 -13.66 -10.32 -19.97
N SER A 410 -12.97 -9.66 -19.04
CA SER A 410 -11.97 -10.32 -18.20
C SER A 410 -12.59 -11.32 -17.22
N GLY A 411 -13.86 -11.12 -16.85
CA GLY A 411 -14.56 -11.87 -15.82
C GLY A 411 -13.99 -11.70 -14.40
N VAL A 412 -12.97 -10.84 -14.22
CA VAL A 412 -12.32 -10.64 -12.91
C VAL A 412 -13.18 -9.70 -12.06
N ARG A 413 -13.38 -10.08 -10.81
CA ARG A 413 -14.05 -9.27 -9.81
C ARG A 413 -13.16 -9.10 -8.59
N SER A 414 -13.28 -7.96 -7.94
CA SER A 414 -12.76 -7.72 -6.60
C SER A 414 -13.79 -8.17 -5.57
N PHE A 415 -13.31 -8.84 -4.52
CA PHE A 415 -14.09 -9.26 -3.38
C PHE A 415 -13.47 -8.64 -2.14
N TRP A 416 -14.30 -8.05 -1.29
CA TRP A 416 -13.89 -7.27 -0.15
C TRP A 416 -14.45 -7.86 1.13
N PHE A 417 -13.65 -7.83 2.18
CA PHE A 417 -14.10 -7.82 3.54
C PHE A 417 -13.50 -6.59 4.21
N VAL A 418 -14.35 -5.72 4.75
CA VAL A 418 -13.96 -4.48 5.43
C VAL A 418 -14.49 -4.55 6.85
N GLY A 419 -13.62 -4.48 7.85
CA GLY A 419 -14.05 -4.70 9.22
C GLY A 419 -13.00 -4.42 10.28
N TYR A 420 -13.32 -4.78 11.51
CA TYR A 420 -12.42 -4.68 12.65
C TYR A 420 -12.68 -5.79 13.68
N GLN A 421 -11.65 -6.08 14.48
CA GLN A 421 -11.72 -6.90 15.69
C GLN A 421 -10.83 -6.24 16.74
N GLY A 422 -11.38 -5.97 17.93
CA GLY A 422 -10.71 -5.13 18.92
C GLY A 422 -10.30 -3.78 18.31
N ASN A 423 -9.08 -3.33 18.61
CA ASN A 423 -8.53 -2.05 18.12
C ASN A 423 -7.88 -2.14 16.73
N ILE A 424 -8.09 -3.24 15.98
CA ILE A 424 -7.48 -3.44 14.65
C ILE A 424 -8.58 -3.42 13.59
N ALA A 425 -8.59 -2.35 12.79
CA ALA A 425 -9.39 -2.24 11.58
C ALA A 425 -8.57 -2.71 10.37
N PHE A 426 -9.20 -3.48 9.49
CA PHE A 426 -8.52 -4.11 8.37
C PHE A 426 -9.43 -4.31 7.17
N VAL A 427 -8.77 -4.55 6.03
CA VAL A 427 -9.40 -4.97 4.79
C VAL A 427 -8.69 -6.22 4.30
N ALA A 428 -9.47 -7.22 3.90
CA ALA A 428 -9.03 -8.30 3.03
C ALA A 428 -9.68 -8.10 1.66
N ILE A 429 -8.88 -8.15 0.60
CA ILE A 429 -9.36 -8.02 -0.77
C ILE A 429 -8.76 -9.12 -1.64
N GLU A 430 -9.56 -9.71 -2.53
CA GLU A 430 -9.17 -10.79 -3.44
C GLU A 430 -9.71 -10.54 -4.85
N PHE A 431 -8.92 -10.87 -5.87
CA PHE A 431 -9.33 -10.80 -7.28
C PHE A 431 -9.55 -12.20 -7.85
N ALA A 432 -10.79 -12.56 -8.15
CA ALA A 432 -11.14 -13.88 -8.64
C ALA A 432 -12.02 -13.84 -9.90
N LYS A 433 -12.02 -14.93 -10.67
CA LYS A 433 -12.87 -15.14 -11.87
C LYS A 433 -14.15 -15.92 -11.59
N SER A 434 -14.63 -15.88 -10.34
CA SER A 434 -15.87 -16.53 -9.93
C SER A 434 -16.82 -15.49 -9.35
N PRO A 435 -18.12 -15.48 -9.73
CA PRO A 435 -19.09 -14.59 -9.10
C PRO A 435 -19.43 -15.01 -7.66
N TYR A 436 -18.98 -16.18 -7.20
CA TYR A 436 -19.25 -16.73 -5.86
C TYR A 436 -18.03 -16.68 -4.93
N ALA A 437 -16.92 -16.07 -5.34
CA ALA A 437 -15.78 -15.88 -4.46
C ALA A 437 -16.11 -14.90 -3.32
N SER A 438 -15.29 -14.89 -2.27
CA SER A 438 -15.48 -14.03 -1.11
C SER A 438 -14.15 -13.84 -0.39
N ALA A 439 -13.89 -12.62 0.08
CA ALA A 439 -12.73 -12.32 0.91
C ALA A 439 -12.98 -12.54 2.41
N ALA A 440 -14.21 -12.89 2.83
CA ALA A 440 -14.51 -13.16 4.24
C ALA A 440 -13.70 -14.36 4.82
N PRO A 441 -13.47 -15.47 4.10
CA PRO A 441 -12.57 -16.53 4.57
C PRO A 441 -11.11 -16.09 4.73
N LEU A 442 -10.62 -15.20 3.84
CA LEU A 442 -9.29 -14.61 3.97
C LEU A 442 -9.19 -13.76 5.23
N ALA A 443 -10.20 -12.92 5.49
CA ALA A 443 -10.32 -12.16 6.74
C ALA A 443 -10.30 -13.07 7.98
N GLY A 444 -11.07 -14.16 7.99
CA GLY A 444 -11.07 -15.14 9.09
C GLY A 444 -9.75 -15.90 9.24
N THR A 445 -8.94 -16.02 8.18
CA THR A 445 -7.59 -16.61 8.26
C THR A 445 -6.61 -15.63 8.87
N PHE A 446 -6.62 -14.37 8.41
CA PHE A 446 -5.84 -13.29 9.00
C PHE A 446 -6.07 -13.14 10.50
N LEU A 447 -7.34 -13.14 10.94
CA LEU A 447 -7.66 -13.02 12.37
C LEU A 447 -7.21 -14.24 13.20
N ARG A 448 -7.26 -15.45 12.64
CA ARG A 448 -6.70 -16.65 13.32
C ARG A 448 -5.20 -16.58 13.46
N ASP A 449 -4.50 -16.14 12.41
CA ASP A 449 -3.04 -16.00 12.39
C ASP A 449 -2.54 -14.84 13.26
N LEU A 450 -3.40 -13.87 13.55
CA LEU A 450 -3.13 -12.76 14.45
C LEU A 450 -3.22 -13.19 15.93
N ALA A 451 -4.13 -14.12 16.23
CA ALA A 451 -4.36 -14.67 17.56
C ALA A 451 -3.38 -15.80 17.95
N SER A 452 -2.63 -16.35 16.98
CA SER A 452 -1.58 -17.36 17.18
C SER A 452 -0.24 -16.73 17.51
#